data_AF-A0A1W9VL85-F1
#
_entry.id   AF-A0A1W9VL85-F1
#
_cell.length_a   1.000
_cell.length_b   1.000
_cell.length_c   1.000
_cell.angle_alpha   90.00
_cell.angle_beta   90.00
_cell.angle_gamma   90.00
#
_symmetry.space_group_name_H-M   'P 1'
#
loop_
_entity.id
_entity.type
_entity.pdbx_description
1 polymer ?
#
loop_
_entity_poly.entity_id
_entity_poly.type
_entity_poly.pdbx_seq_one_letter_code
_entity_poly.pdbx_strand_id
1 'polypeptide(L)'
;MNTKQAPVNVAHVANFYNRYPGESVTFFTRLEIHQPVSGLSLGISIPTGLVSGDARSSARHDDALPSAQIHADGRDLIWSLSAALEAGTVIEYELDALVSPTPEDLTLITTAIATVEYKDTSASAVEGAAIRVKAKGAYLDYLPALYNQDELMGRLLMLFESFWKPVEGQIDAITNYFDPYLTPSDFLPWLASWMHLALDERWPEEKRRLLLHSAAQLYRMRGTKAGLQRYLEIYTGEVAEITERRASNFRLSEGARLGEGIALGRDNIPHTFDVVLQLPPVELPDSNAPDARRQRARKEAERRHTIEQIIESEKPAHTKYQLTISNEQ
;
A
#
# COMPACT_ATOMS: atom_id res chain seq x y z
N MET A 1 1.25 -25.85 4.60
CA MET A 1 2.59 -26.37 4.24
C MET A 1 3.61 -25.46 4.90
N ASN A 2 4.22 -25.88 6.03
CA ASN A 2 5.24 -25.09 6.73
C ASN A 2 6.55 -25.17 5.93
N THR A 3 6.82 -24.15 5.12
CA THR A 3 8.17 -23.89 4.60
C THR A 3 9.09 -23.69 5.80
N LYS A 4 10.07 -24.59 5.99
CA LYS A 4 11.16 -24.39 6.96
C LYS A 4 11.80 -23.05 6.63
N GLN A 5 11.54 -22.03 7.44
CA GLN A 5 12.18 -20.72 7.30
C GLN A 5 13.70 -20.90 7.44
N ALA A 6 14.44 -20.36 6.48
CA ALA A 6 15.89 -20.31 6.52
C ALA A 6 16.33 -19.57 7.81
N PRO A 7 17.48 -19.93 8.40
CA PRO A 7 17.93 -19.32 9.66
C PRO A 7 18.21 -17.81 9.51
N VAL A 8 18.52 -17.35 8.30
CA VAL A 8 18.72 -15.93 7.95
C VAL A 8 18.09 -15.62 6.59
N ASN A 9 17.56 -14.42 6.47
CA ASN A 9 17.12 -13.81 5.23
C ASN A 9 17.94 -12.55 4.93
N VAL A 10 18.21 -12.30 3.65
CA VAL A 10 18.91 -11.10 3.15
C VAL A 10 18.03 -10.40 2.14
N ALA A 11 17.81 -9.11 2.32
CA ALA A 11 17.27 -8.24 1.29
C ALA A 11 18.34 -7.22 0.91
N HIS A 12 18.61 -7.06 -0.37
CA HIS A 12 19.62 -6.14 -0.88
C HIS A 12 19.04 -5.35 -2.05
N VAL A 13 18.95 -4.03 -1.90
CA VAL A 13 18.32 -3.14 -2.88
C VAL A 13 19.13 -1.87 -3.08
N ALA A 14 19.14 -1.36 -4.30
CA ALA A 14 19.71 -0.05 -4.61
C ALA A 14 18.64 1.04 -4.46
N ASN A 15 19.04 2.24 -4.06
CA ASN A 15 18.12 3.38 -3.94
C ASN A 15 17.42 3.74 -5.26
N PHE A 16 18.11 3.63 -6.39
CA PHE A 16 17.52 3.77 -7.72
C PHE A 16 18.21 2.86 -8.74
N TYR A 17 17.43 2.38 -9.71
CA TYR A 17 17.89 1.42 -10.73
C TYR A 17 18.75 2.05 -11.84
N ASN A 18 18.34 3.21 -12.38
CA ASN A 18 19.05 3.87 -13.48
C ASN A 18 20.06 4.88 -12.94
N ARG A 19 21.29 4.87 -13.44
CA ARG A 19 22.38 5.77 -13.03
C ARG A 19 23.17 6.33 -14.19
N TYR A 20 23.76 7.50 -13.97
CA TYR A 20 24.75 8.09 -14.87
C TYR A 20 26.15 8.07 -14.20
N PRO A 21 27.23 7.97 -14.99
CA PRO A 21 28.59 8.20 -14.49
C PRO A 21 28.74 9.47 -13.64
N GLY A 22 29.41 9.34 -12.49
CA GLY A 22 29.59 10.42 -11.53
C GLY A 22 28.46 10.60 -10.51
N GLU A 23 27.34 9.88 -10.64
CA GLU A 23 26.30 9.84 -9.61
C GLU A 23 26.69 8.91 -8.46
N SER A 24 26.21 9.24 -7.25
CA SER A 24 26.23 8.31 -6.12
C SER A 24 25.03 7.38 -6.17
N VAL A 25 25.25 6.13 -5.76
CA VAL A 25 24.24 5.11 -5.53
C VAL A 25 24.42 4.59 -4.11
N THR A 26 23.30 4.42 -3.42
CA THR A 26 23.30 3.87 -2.06
C THR A 26 22.64 2.51 -2.11
N PHE A 27 23.33 1.50 -1.57
CA PHE A 27 22.81 0.15 -1.44
C PHE A 27 22.37 -0.09 0.00
N PHE A 28 21.13 -0.52 0.15
CA PHE A 28 20.55 -0.91 1.43
C PHE A 28 20.54 -2.43 1.53
N THR A 29 21.15 -2.95 2.57
CA THR A 29 21.14 -4.38 2.87
C THR A 29 20.50 -4.60 4.22
N ARG A 30 19.43 -5.39 4.25
CA ARG A 30 18.71 -5.76 5.46
C ARG A 30 18.87 -7.25 5.70
N LEU A 31 19.27 -7.59 6.92
CA LEU A 31 19.40 -8.95 7.41
C LEU A 31 18.32 -9.22 8.45
N GLU A 32 17.59 -10.31 8.29
CA GLU A 32 16.62 -10.77 9.28
C GLU A 32 17.02 -12.16 9.78
N ILE A 33 17.22 -12.25 11.08
CA ILE A 33 17.66 -13.49 11.73
C ILE A 33 16.43 -14.18 12.30
N HIS A 34 16.07 -15.34 11.77
CA HIS A 34 14.87 -16.07 12.22
C HIS A 34 15.19 -17.11 13.31
N GLN A 35 16.45 -17.48 13.48
CA GLN A 35 16.90 -18.47 14.46
C GLN A 35 18.19 -17.97 15.14
N PRO A 36 18.43 -18.30 16.42
CA PRO A 36 19.62 -17.80 17.10
C PRO A 36 20.90 -18.37 16.48
N VAL A 37 21.87 -17.50 16.16
CA VAL A 37 23.13 -17.84 15.48
C VAL A 37 24.33 -17.41 16.33
N SER A 38 25.42 -18.18 16.26
CA SER A 38 26.64 -17.93 17.06
C SER A 38 27.60 -16.93 16.42
N GLY A 39 27.49 -16.74 15.10
CA GLY A 39 28.27 -15.78 14.34
C GLY A 39 27.65 -15.50 12.98
N LEU A 40 27.91 -14.30 12.45
CA LEU A 40 27.39 -13.80 11.18
C LEU A 40 28.53 -13.14 10.40
N SER A 41 28.63 -13.44 9.10
CA SER A 41 29.48 -12.71 8.18
C SER A 41 28.65 -12.23 7.00
N LEU A 42 28.66 -10.92 6.75
CA LEU A 42 28.02 -10.31 5.58
C LEU A 42 29.11 -9.86 4.62
N GLY A 43 29.13 -10.42 3.41
CA GLY A 43 29.94 -9.93 2.30
C GLY A 43 29.08 -9.19 1.28
N ILE A 44 29.42 -7.96 0.93
CA ILE A 44 28.81 -7.23 -0.19
C ILE A 44 29.86 -7.05 -1.27
N SER A 45 29.59 -7.60 -2.46
CA SER A 45 30.46 -7.47 -3.63
C SER A 45 30.20 -6.16 -4.37
N ILE A 46 31.28 -5.45 -4.67
CA ILE A 46 31.30 -4.18 -5.40
C ILE A 46 32.09 -4.38 -6.69
N PRO A 47 31.45 -4.38 -7.86
CA PRO A 47 32.13 -4.55 -9.14
C PRO A 47 33.03 -3.34 -9.47
N THR A 48 34.01 -3.53 -10.36
CA THR A 48 35.01 -2.52 -10.77
C THR A 48 34.42 -1.21 -11.34
N GLY A 49 33.17 -1.21 -11.79
CA GLY A 49 32.45 0.00 -12.23
C GLY A 49 31.97 0.92 -11.10
N LEU A 50 32.08 0.48 -9.84
CA LEU A 50 31.67 1.23 -8.65
C LEU A 50 32.87 1.51 -7.75
N VAL A 51 32.96 2.75 -7.27
CA VAL A 51 33.92 3.15 -6.23
C VAL A 51 33.19 3.16 -4.90
N SER A 52 33.59 2.29 -3.97
CA SER A 52 33.03 2.25 -2.61
C SER A 52 33.26 3.58 -1.88
N GLY A 53 32.21 4.20 -1.37
CA GLY A 53 32.23 5.37 -0.50
C GLY A 53 32.07 5.00 0.98
N ASP A 54 31.34 5.83 1.72
CA ASP A 54 31.04 5.60 3.12
C ASP A 54 30.13 4.38 3.31
N ALA A 55 30.37 3.62 4.37
CA ALA A 55 29.52 2.50 4.75
C ALA A 55 29.07 2.68 6.20
N ARG A 56 27.78 2.47 6.45
CA ARG A 56 27.13 2.66 7.75
C ARG A 56 26.34 1.41 8.12
N SER A 57 26.26 1.14 9.42
CA SER A 57 25.42 0.08 9.97
C SER A 57 24.54 0.65 11.08
N SER A 58 23.36 0.06 11.31
CA SER A 58 22.44 0.53 12.35
C SER A 58 23.08 0.57 13.75
N ALA A 59 22.71 1.58 14.56
CA ALA A 59 23.34 2.03 15.81
C ALA A 59 23.37 1.04 17.00
N ARG A 60 23.01 -0.24 16.80
CA ARG A 60 23.01 -1.28 17.85
C ARG A 60 24.21 -2.22 17.78
N HIS A 61 25.20 -1.95 16.93
CA HIS A 61 26.34 -2.82 16.77
C HIS A 61 27.63 -2.04 16.45
N ASP A 62 28.36 -1.71 17.52
CA ASP A 62 29.81 -1.45 17.65
C ASP A 62 30.63 -0.75 16.53
N ASP A 63 30.01 -0.07 15.57
CA ASP A 63 30.70 0.62 14.46
C ASP A 63 31.78 -0.26 13.80
N ALA A 64 31.53 -1.57 13.70
CA ALA A 64 32.49 -2.52 13.14
C ALA A 64 32.71 -2.19 11.66
N LEU A 65 33.82 -1.51 11.37
CA LEU A 65 34.21 -1.13 10.01
C LEU A 65 34.38 -2.39 9.15
N PRO A 66 33.86 -2.38 7.91
CA PRO A 66 34.03 -3.53 7.02
C PRO A 66 35.51 -3.76 6.73
N SER A 67 35.91 -5.03 6.75
CA SER A 67 37.18 -5.44 6.16
C SER A 67 36.98 -5.54 4.65
N ALA A 68 37.87 -4.94 3.87
CA ALA A 68 37.72 -4.91 2.43
C ALA A 68 38.72 -5.84 1.75
N GLN A 69 38.22 -6.83 1.02
CA GLN A 69 39.04 -7.76 0.23
C GLN A 69 38.97 -7.38 -1.25
N ILE A 70 40.11 -7.24 -1.90
CA ILE A 70 40.19 -6.87 -3.31
C ILE A 70 40.38 -8.14 -4.14
N HIS A 71 39.53 -8.34 -5.13
CA HIS A 71 39.58 -9.44 -6.08
C HIS A 71 39.81 -8.90 -7.51
N ALA A 72 40.07 -9.79 -8.47
CA ALA A 72 40.29 -9.39 -9.87
C ALA A 72 39.07 -8.70 -10.50
N ASP A 73 37.86 -9.08 -10.05
CA ASP A 73 36.59 -8.66 -10.64
C ASP A 73 35.86 -7.55 -9.83
N GLY A 74 36.47 -7.09 -8.72
CA GLY A 74 35.85 -6.10 -7.83
C GLY A 74 36.44 -6.09 -6.43
N ARG A 75 35.69 -5.52 -5.49
CA ARG A 75 36.03 -5.44 -4.07
C ARG A 75 34.87 -5.95 -3.24
N ASP A 76 35.14 -6.84 -2.28
CA ASP A 76 34.15 -7.34 -1.35
C ASP A 76 34.32 -6.64 0.00
N LEU A 77 33.25 -6.03 0.50
CA LEU A 77 33.18 -5.50 1.86
C LEU A 77 32.59 -6.56 2.78
N ILE A 78 33.39 -6.99 3.75
CA ILE A 78 33.05 -8.08 4.66
C ILE A 78 32.92 -7.53 6.08
N TRP A 79 31.71 -7.61 6.62
CA TRP A 79 31.41 -7.42 8.03
C TRP A 79 31.41 -8.79 8.72
N SER A 80 32.23 -8.94 9.76
CA SER A 80 32.28 -10.17 10.56
C SER A 80 31.83 -9.86 11.97
N LEU A 81 30.83 -10.60 12.43
CA LEU A 81 30.17 -10.44 13.72
C LEU A 81 30.31 -11.75 14.49
N SER A 82 31.17 -11.73 15.50
CA SER A 82 31.42 -12.86 16.38
C SER A 82 30.49 -12.92 17.60
N ALA A 83 29.47 -12.04 17.65
CA ALA A 83 28.50 -11.99 18.73
C ALA A 83 27.30 -12.90 18.41
N ALA A 84 26.81 -13.61 19.43
CA ALA A 84 25.59 -14.40 19.31
C ALA A 84 24.38 -13.49 19.09
N LEU A 85 23.58 -13.78 18.05
CA LEU A 85 22.43 -12.97 17.65
C LEU A 85 21.13 -13.72 17.96
N GLU A 86 20.17 -13.02 18.56
CA GLU A 86 18.87 -13.57 18.92
C GLU A 86 17.92 -13.65 17.70
N ALA A 87 16.96 -14.57 17.76
CA ALA A 87 15.90 -14.66 16.77
C ALA A 87 15.01 -13.40 16.80
N GLY A 88 14.73 -12.84 15.63
CA GLY A 88 14.01 -11.58 15.44
C GLY A 88 14.91 -10.35 15.34
N THR A 89 16.24 -10.52 15.41
CA THR A 89 17.18 -9.39 15.19
C THR A 89 17.16 -8.97 13.72
N VAL A 90 16.97 -7.68 13.48
CA VAL A 90 17.04 -7.05 12.17
C VAL A 90 18.25 -6.12 12.15
N ILE A 91 19.10 -6.26 11.13
CA ILE A 91 20.30 -5.45 10.96
C ILE A 91 20.24 -4.79 9.59
N GLU A 92 20.50 -3.48 9.55
CA GLU A 92 20.49 -2.69 8.32
C GLU A 92 21.89 -2.11 8.06
N TYR A 93 22.33 -2.22 6.81
CA TYR A 93 23.58 -1.68 6.28
C TYR A 93 23.28 -0.75 5.11
N GLU A 94 24.00 0.37 5.08
CA GLU A 94 23.95 1.36 4.02
C GLU A 94 25.36 1.49 3.44
N LEU A 95 25.48 1.34 2.14
CA LEU A 95 26.75 1.46 1.42
C LEU A 95 26.59 2.47 0.29
N ASP A 96 27.29 3.60 0.41
CA ASP A 96 27.41 4.56 -0.68
C ASP A 96 28.48 4.10 -1.66
N ALA A 97 28.22 4.28 -2.95
CA ALA A 97 29.18 4.05 -4.01
C ALA A 97 29.03 5.10 -5.12
N LEU A 98 30.14 5.43 -5.77
CA LEU A 98 30.17 6.35 -6.91
C LEU A 98 30.29 5.56 -8.22
N VAL A 99 29.48 5.90 -9.21
CA VAL A 99 29.54 5.26 -10.53
C VAL A 99 30.73 5.80 -11.32
N SER A 100 31.61 4.90 -11.76
CA SER A 100 32.78 5.26 -12.55
C SER A 100 32.41 5.66 -13.98
N PRO A 101 33.23 6.50 -14.66
CA PRO A 101 33.09 6.77 -16.08
C PRO A 101 33.10 5.48 -16.91
N THR A 102 32.08 5.30 -17.74
CA THR A 102 31.90 4.12 -18.58
C THR A 102 31.67 4.55 -20.03
N PRO A 103 32.30 3.88 -21.01
CA PRO A 103 32.19 4.25 -22.42
C PRO A 103 30.88 3.76 -23.08
N GLU A 104 30.29 2.70 -22.53
CA GLU A 104 29.07 2.06 -23.04
C GLU A 104 28.10 1.77 -21.91
N ASP A 105 26.83 1.64 -22.26
CA ASP A 105 25.77 1.24 -21.33
C ASP A 105 26.10 -0.13 -20.73
N LEU A 106 26.05 -0.22 -19.40
CA LEU A 106 26.34 -1.45 -18.70
C LEU A 106 25.42 -1.65 -17.51
N THR A 107 25.35 -2.89 -17.03
CA THR A 107 24.60 -3.24 -15.82
C THR A 107 25.61 -3.72 -14.78
N LEU A 108 25.66 -3.06 -13.63
CA LEU A 108 26.48 -3.46 -12.50
C LEU A 108 25.59 -4.20 -11.51
N ILE A 109 26.08 -5.33 -11.01
CA ILE A 109 25.37 -6.15 -10.03
C ILE A 109 26.21 -6.18 -8.77
N THR A 110 25.61 -5.79 -7.65
CA THR A 110 26.16 -5.98 -6.32
C THR A 110 25.45 -7.16 -5.68
N THR A 111 26.22 -8.06 -5.07
CA THR A 111 25.66 -9.27 -4.44
C THR A 111 25.98 -9.23 -2.96
N ALA A 112 24.95 -9.33 -2.13
CA ALA A 112 25.07 -9.47 -0.69
C ALA A 112 24.93 -10.94 -0.28
N ILE A 113 25.92 -11.46 0.42
CA ILE A 113 26.00 -12.83 0.89
C ILE A 113 26.09 -12.78 2.41
N ALA A 114 25.06 -13.23 3.11
CA ALA A 114 25.10 -13.43 4.56
C ALA A 114 25.37 -14.91 4.85
N THR A 115 26.43 -15.19 5.60
CA THR A 115 26.79 -16.52 6.08
C THR A 115 26.64 -16.54 7.59
N VAL A 116 25.89 -17.51 8.12
CA VAL A 116 25.73 -17.74 9.56
C VAL A 116 26.19 -19.12 9.97
N GLU A 117 26.71 -19.20 11.19
CA GLU A 117 26.94 -20.47 11.87
C GLU A 117 25.73 -20.83 12.74
N TYR A 118 25.15 -21.99 12.49
CA TYR A 118 23.98 -22.49 13.20
C TYR A 118 24.13 -23.99 13.49
N LYS A 119 24.16 -24.38 14.77
CA LYS A 119 24.23 -25.79 15.23
C LYS A 119 25.28 -26.62 14.47
N ASP A 120 26.53 -26.15 14.45
CA ASP A 120 27.67 -26.76 13.74
C ASP A 120 27.51 -26.88 12.20
N THR A 121 26.54 -26.16 11.61
CA THR A 121 26.35 -26.09 10.16
C THR A 121 26.36 -24.63 9.71
N SER A 122 27.00 -24.33 8.58
CA SER A 122 26.94 -23.00 7.97
C SER A 122 25.71 -22.91 7.06
N ALA A 123 24.93 -21.85 7.21
CA ALA A 123 23.84 -21.50 6.29
C ALA A 123 24.13 -20.15 5.66
N SER A 124 23.83 -20.01 4.37
CA SER A 124 24.03 -18.77 3.62
C SER A 124 22.76 -18.33 2.91
N ALA A 125 22.51 -17.02 2.90
CA ALA A 125 21.48 -16.38 2.11
C ALA A 125 22.12 -15.31 1.21
N VAL A 126 21.63 -15.21 -0.02
CA VAL A 126 22.24 -14.38 -1.07
C VAL A 126 21.15 -13.57 -1.75
N GLU A 127 21.40 -12.29 -1.96
CA GLU A 127 20.52 -11.39 -2.71
C GLU A 127 21.34 -10.45 -3.58
N GLY A 128 20.88 -10.19 -4.81
CA GLY A 128 21.57 -9.34 -5.78
C GLY A 128 20.79 -8.06 -6.08
N ALA A 129 21.47 -6.92 -6.10
CA ALA A 129 20.93 -5.65 -6.57
C ALA A 129 21.62 -5.26 -7.87
N ALA A 130 20.84 -5.01 -8.92
CA ALA A 130 21.35 -4.56 -10.21
C ALA A 130 21.07 -3.06 -10.40
N ILE A 131 22.05 -2.36 -10.95
CA ILE A 131 21.90 -0.98 -11.43
C ILE A 131 22.30 -0.91 -12.89
N ARG A 132 21.56 -0.11 -13.66
CA ARG A 132 21.84 0.16 -15.07
C ARG A 132 22.51 1.51 -15.19
N VAL A 133 23.75 1.50 -15.69
CA VAL A 133 24.53 2.71 -15.97
C VAL A 133 24.38 3.03 -17.45
N LYS A 134 23.88 4.22 -17.75
CA LYS A 134 23.86 4.74 -19.12
C LYS A 134 25.10 5.58 -19.37
N ALA A 135 25.86 5.29 -20.42
CA ALA A 135 27.08 6.02 -20.77
C ALA A 135 26.79 7.41 -21.35
N LYS A 136 25.61 7.57 -21.98
CA LYS A 136 25.14 8.84 -22.56
C LYS A 136 23.74 9.18 -22.09
N GLY A 137 23.43 10.47 -22.09
CA GLY A 137 22.09 10.98 -21.78
C GLY A 137 21.07 10.54 -22.83
N ALA A 138 19.88 10.13 -22.39
CA ALA A 138 18.77 9.75 -23.25
C ALA A 138 18.22 10.93 -24.07
N TYR A 139 18.43 12.18 -23.61
CA TYR A 139 17.95 13.37 -24.29
C TYR A 139 18.65 13.63 -25.63
N LEU A 140 19.80 13.01 -25.87
CA LEU A 140 20.44 13.02 -27.18
C LEU A 140 19.55 12.45 -28.28
N ASP A 141 18.67 11.49 -27.95
CA ASP A 141 17.75 10.87 -28.91
C ASP A 141 16.72 11.87 -29.46
N TYR A 142 16.47 12.97 -28.74
CA TYR A 142 15.56 14.04 -29.16
C TYR A 142 16.27 15.16 -29.92
N LEU A 143 17.59 15.09 -30.08
CA LEU A 143 18.38 16.08 -30.83
C LEU A 143 18.73 15.58 -32.24
N PRO A 144 19.02 16.51 -33.17
CA PRO A 144 19.53 16.14 -34.50
C PRO A 144 20.79 15.26 -34.41
N ALA A 145 20.93 14.32 -35.34
CA ALA A 145 22.01 13.33 -35.34
C ALA A 145 23.43 13.91 -35.30
N LEU A 146 23.63 15.17 -35.75
CA LEU A 146 24.91 15.88 -35.68
C LEU A 146 25.45 15.97 -34.23
N TYR A 147 24.57 16.03 -33.22
CA TYR A 147 24.96 16.18 -31.81
C TYR A 147 25.24 14.85 -31.11
N ASN A 148 24.91 13.70 -31.70
CA ASN A 148 25.05 12.39 -31.05
C ASN A 148 26.53 11.95 -30.90
N GLN A 149 27.40 12.51 -31.74
CA GLN A 149 28.85 12.26 -31.70
C GLN A 149 29.60 13.18 -30.72
N ASP A 150 28.93 14.24 -30.22
CA ASP A 150 29.56 15.19 -29.30
C ASP A 150 29.49 14.70 -27.85
N GLU A 151 30.66 14.34 -27.30
CA GLU A 151 30.81 13.87 -25.93
C GLU A 151 30.43 14.93 -24.89
N LEU A 152 30.71 16.21 -25.16
CA LEU A 152 30.35 17.31 -24.27
C LEU A 152 28.83 17.43 -24.17
N MET A 153 28.14 17.36 -25.31
CA MET A 153 26.68 17.46 -25.36
C MET A 153 26.03 16.31 -24.57
N GLY A 154 26.51 15.08 -24.75
CA GLY A 154 26.02 13.92 -24.00
C GLY A 154 26.19 14.08 -22.49
N ARG A 155 27.38 14.48 -22.04
CA ARG A 155 27.67 14.70 -20.61
C ARG A 155 26.89 15.87 -20.02
N LEU A 156 26.72 16.95 -20.78
CA LEU A 156 25.94 18.12 -20.36
C LEU A 156 24.47 17.75 -20.15
N LEU A 157 23.87 17.01 -21.09
CA LEU A 157 22.48 16.58 -20.98
C LEU A 157 22.25 15.60 -19.83
N MET A 158 23.22 14.73 -19.53
CA MET A 158 23.13 13.84 -18.35
C MET A 158 22.94 14.61 -17.05
N LEU A 159 23.54 15.80 -16.90
CA LEU A 159 23.35 16.64 -15.71
C LEU A 159 21.89 17.09 -15.58
N PHE A 160 21.29 17.53 -16.69
CA PHE A 160 19.89 17.96 -16.70
C PHE A 160 18.95 16.77 -16.49
N GLU A 161 19.21 15.64 -17.12
CA GLU A 161 18.45 14.40 -16.92
C GLU A 161 18.49 13.96 -15.47
N SER A 162 19.68 13.93 -14.85
CA SER A 162 19.84 13.62 -13.43
C SER A 162 19.01 14.54 -12.54
N PHE A 163 19.02 15.84 -12.82
CA PHE A 163 18.27 16.84 -12.07
C PHE A 163 16.74 16.69 -12.22
N TRP A 164 16.25 16.40 -13.43
CA TRP A 164 14.81 16.33 -13.71
C TRP A 164 14.19 14.97 -13.39
N LYS A 165 14.98 13.90 -13.41
CA LYS A 165 14.50 12.53 -13.20
C LYS A 165 13.68 12.29 -11.94
N PRO A 166 13.96 12.90 -10.77
CA PRO A 166 13.07 12.80 -9.61
C PRO A 166 11.68 13.38 -9.88
N VAL A 167 11.59 14.49 -10.62
CA VAL A 167 10.33 15.14 -10.99
C VAL A 167 9.58 14.30 -12.02
N GLU A 168 10.27 13.78 -13.04
CA GLU A 168 9.67 12.85 -14.01
C GLU A 168 9.13 11.61 -13.33
N GLY A 169 9.88 11.02 -12.39
CA GLY A 169 9.39 9.89 -11.59
C GLY A 169 8.13 10.21 -10.78
N GLN A 170 8.01 11.44 -10.25
CA GLN A 170 6.78 11.89 -9.59
C GLN A 170 5.62 12.03 -10.56
N ILE A 171 5.87 12.55 -11.77
CA ILE A 171 4.85 12.69 -12.82
C ILE A 171 4.39 11.31 -13.32
N ASP A 172 5.31 10.38 -13.56
CA ASP A 172 5.00 9.02 -13.97
C ASP A 172 4.16 8.30 -12.90
N ALA A 173 4.46 8.55 -11.62
CA ALA A 173 3.73 8.02 -10.48
C ALA A 173 2.39 8.73 -10.19
N ILE A 174 2.00 9.78 -10.95
CA ILE A 174 0.77 10.54 -10.66
C ILE A 174 -0.48 9.67 -10.68
N THR A 175 -0.47 8.61 -11.50
CA THR A 175 -1.57 7.64 -11.59
C THR A 175 -1.84 6.94 -10.26
N ASN A 176 -0.83 6.74 -9.42
CA ASN A 176 -0.95 6.13 -8.10
C ASN A 176 -1.76 7.01 -7.12
N TYR A 177 -1.81 8.33 -7.33
CA TYR A 177 -2.62 9.23 -6.51
C TYR A 177 -4.11 9.18 -6.84
N PHE A 178 -4.50 8.65 -8.00
CA PHE A 178 -5.91 8.48 -8.36
C PHE A 178 -6.49 7.14 -7.91
N ASP A 179 -5.64 6.17 -7.57
CA ASP A 179 -6.09 4.90 -7.00
C ASP A 179 -6.31 5.05 -5.48
N PRO A 180 -7.55 4.85 -4.97
CA PRO A 180 -7.85 4.89 -3.55
C PRO A 180 -7.07 3.89 -2.70
N TYR A 181 -6.42 2.87 -3.26
CA TYR A 181 -5.60 1.91 -2.50
C TYR A 181 -4.11 2.29 -2.43
N LEU A 182 -3.62 3.10 -3.37
CA LEU A 182 -2.21 3.48 -3.45
C LEU A 182 -1.94 4.90 -2.93
N THR A 183 -2.94 5.77 -2.99
CA THR A 183 -2.79 7.17 -2.57
C THR A 183 -2.48 7.29 -1.07
N PRO A 184 -1.76 8.34 -0.61
CA PRO A 184 -1.63 8.65 0.81
C PRO A 184 -2.99 8.89 1.49
N SER A 185 -3.11 8.56 2.78
CA SER A 185 -4.33 8.71 3.60
C SER A 185 -4.87 10.14 3.58
N ASP A 186 -3.96 11.10 3.68
CA ASP A 186 -4.28 12.54 3.81
C ASP A 186 -4.82 13.12 2.50
N PHE A 187 -4.63 12.41 1.38
CA PHE A 187 -5.12 12.80 0.06
C PHE A 187 -6.53 12.26 -0.23
N LEU A 188 -7.01 11.28 0.54
CA LEU A 188 -8.35 10.71 0.38
C LEU A 188 -9.48 11.74 0.47
N PRO A 189 -9.49 12.71 1.42
CA PRO A 189 -10.54 13.73 1.48
C PRO A 189 -10.58 14.61 0.23
N TRP A 190 -9.42 14.89 -0.37
CA TRP A 190 -9.35 15.67 -1.61
C TRP A 190 -9.96 14.91 -2.79
N LEU A 191 -9.64 13.62 -2.95
CA LEU A 191 -10.27 12.77 -3.98
C LEU A 191 -11.78 12.64 -3.75
N ALA A 192 -12.21 12.49 -2.50
CA ALA A 192 -13.63 12.41 -2.16
C ALA A 192 -14.39 13.69 -2.52
N SER A 193 -13.75 14.85 -2.41
CA SER A 193 -14.34 16.14 -2.82
C SER A 193 -14.69 16.18 -4.30
N TRP A 194 -13.90 15.54 -5.17
CA TRP A 194 -14.18 15.45 -6.61
C TRP A 194 -15.43 14.62 -6.90
N MET A 195 -15.70 13.64 -6.03
CA MET A 195 -16.86 12.76 -6.16
C MET A 195 -18.09 13.28 -5.41
N HIS A 196 -18.00 14.43 -4.73
CA HIS A 196 -19.04 14.90 -3.80
C HIS A 196 -19.38 13.85 -2.71
N LEU A 197 -18.35 13.13 -2.25
CA LEU A 197 -18.46 12.14 -1.19
C LEU A 197 -17.95 12.74 0.13
N ALA A 198 -18.78 12.71 1.16
CA ALA A 198 -18.35 13.11 2.51
C ALA A 198 -17.74 11.89 3.22
N LEU A 199 -16.41 11.84 3.31
CA LEU A 199 -15.73 10.84 4.13
C LEU A 199 -15.74 11.27 5.59
N ASP A 200 -16.31 10.44 6.46
CA ASP A 200 -16.21 10.63 7.90
C ASP A 200 -14.85 10.11 8.39
N GLU A 201 -14.07 11.00 8.99
CA GLU A 201 -12.69 10.72 9.45
C GLU A 201 -12.65 9.73 10.62
N ARG A 202 -13.79 9.49 11.27
CA ARG A 202 -13.94 8.47 12.31
C ARG A 202 -13.90 7.05 11.77
N TRP A 203 -14.01 6.86 10.45
CA TRP A 203 -14.04 5.53 9.86
C TRP A 203 -12.63 4.98 9.65
N PRO A 204 -12.45 3.65 9.80
CA PRO A 204 -11.21 3.00 9.39
C PRO A 204 -10.82 3.40 7.98
N GLU A 205 -9.54 3.62 7.77
CA GLU A 205 -9.00 4.03 6.47
C GLU A 205 -9.41 3.06 5.35
N GLU A 206 -9.37 1.76 5.63
CA GLU A 206 -9.80 0.70 4.70
C GLU A 206 -11.24 0.90 4.20
N LYS A 207 -12.18 1.26 5.09
CA LYS A 207 -13.57 1.54 4.72
C LYS A 207 -13.69 2.82 3.89
N ARG A 208 -12.92 3.85 4.21
CA ARG A 208 -12.87 5.10 3.43
C ARG A 208 -12.36 4.85 2.01
N ARG A 209 -11.29 4.06 1.87
CA ARG A 209 -10.73 3.65 0.57
C ARG A 209 -11.70 2.81 -0.23
N LEU A 210 -12.35 1.82 0.40
CA LEU A 210 -13.36 0.98 -0.24
C LEU A 210 -14.57 1.78 -0.73
N LEU A 211 -15.06 2.73 0.07
CA LEU A 211 -16.17 3.60 -0.30
C LEU A 211 -15.81 4.47 -1.50
N LEU A 212 -14.63 5.10 -1.46
CA LEU A 212 -14.15 5.94 -2.56
C LEU A 212 -13.96 5.12 -3.85
N HIS A 213 -13.40 3.92 -3.76
CA HIS A 213 -13.27 3.00 -4.89
C HIS A 213 -14.62 2.59 -5.47
N SER A 214 -15.63 2.36 -4.62
CA SER A 214 -16.97 1.92 -5.03
C SER A 214 -17.87 3.08 -5.47
N ALA A 215 -17.47 4.34 -5.26
CA ALA A 215 -18.36 5.49 -5.37
C ALA A 215 -18.99 5.66 -6.76
N ALA A 216 -18.23 5.44 -7.84
CA ALA A 216 -18.76 5.52 -9.20
C ALA A 216 -19.86 4.46 -9.46
N GLN A 217 -19.68 3.25 -8.95
CA GLN A 217 -20.68 2.18 -9.07
C GLN A 217 -21.91 2.49 -8.21
N LEU A 218 -21.72 2.99 -6.99
CA LEU A 218 -22.79 3.41 -6.09
C LEU A 218 -23.65 4.50 -6.73
N TYR A 219 -23.04 5.52 -7.34
CA TYR A 219 -23.80 6.58 -8.02
C TYR A 219 -24.62 6.07 -9.22
N ARG A 220 -24.13 5.06 -9.95
CA ARG A 220 -24.91 4.42 -11.02
C ARG A 220 -26.11 3.64 -10.51
N MET A 221 -26.04 3.15 -9.27
CA MET A 221 -27.10 2.38 -8.62
C MET A 221 -27.91 3.21 -7.62
N ARG A 222 -27.70 4.53 -7.58
CA ARG A 222 -28.39 5.42 -6.66
C ARG A 222 -29.90 5.33 -6.83
N GLY A 223 -30.62 5.30 -5.71
CA GLY A 223 -32.07 5.11 -5.69
C GLY A 223 -32.56 3.67 -5.91
N THR A 224 -31.65 2.69 -6.05
CA THR A 224 -32.00 1.26 -6.11
C THR A 224 -31.79 0.57 -4.77
N LYS A 225 -32.54 -0.51 -4.52
CA LYS A 225 -32.32 -1.39 -3.36
C LYS A 225 -30.87 -1.89 -3.29
N ALA A 226 -30.32 -2.31 -4.42
CA ALA A 226 -28.95 -2.85 -4.50
C ALA A 226 -27.89 -1.79 -4.16
N GLY A 227 -28.06 -0.56 -4.65
CA GLY A 227 -27.16 0.56 -4.33
C GLY A 227 -27.16 0.89 -2.84
N LEU A 228 -28.35 1.03 -2.24
CA LEU A 228 -28.48 1.31 -0.81
C LEU A 228 -27.94 0.17 0.06
N GLN A 229 -28.24 -1.08 -0.29
CA GLN A 229 -27.72 -2.25 0.41
C GLN A 229 -26.18 -2.29 0.38
N ARG A 230 -25.57 -2.02 -0.79
CA ARG A 230 -24.12 -1.99 -0.94
C ARG A 230 -23.46 -0.85 -0.17
N TYR A 231 -24.07 0.34 -0.17
CA TYR A 231 -23.54 1.47 0.61
C TYR A 231 -23.56 1.13 2.09
N LEU A 232 -24.70 0.65 2.60
CA LEU A 232 -24.84 0.26 4.00
C LEU A 232 -23.85 -0.83 4.38
N GLU A 233 -23.66 -1.86 3.54
CA GLU A 233 -22.67 -2.91 3.74
C GLU A 233 -21.23 -2.37 3.86
N ILE A 234 -20.83 -1.42 3.01
CA ILE A 234 -19.50 -0.79 3.11
C ILE A 234 -19.34 -0.03 4.43
N TYR A 235 -20.39 0.66 4.88
CA TYR A 235 -20.37 1.42 6.11
C TYR A 235 -20.36 0.51 7.36
N THR A 236 -21.33 -0.38 7.47
CA THR A 236 -21.56 -1.22 8.65
C THR A 236 -20.65 -2.44 8.69
N GLY A 237 -20.29 -2.99 7.52
CA GLY A 237 -19.71 -4.32 7.38
C GLY A 237 -20.75 -5.44 7.26
N GLU A 238 -22.03 -5.10 7.42
CA GLU A 238 -23.15 -6.05 7.49
C GLU A 238 -24.17 -5.81 6.39
N VAL A 239 -24.78 -6.88 5.90
CA VAL A 239 -25.75 -6.80 4.82
C VAL A 239 -27.11 -6.33 5.34
N ALA A 240 -27.58 -5.18 4.83
CA ALA A 240 -28.91 -4.67 5.16
C ALA A 240 -30.02 -5.49 4.47
N GLU A 241 -31.05 -5.87 5.22
CA GLU A 241 -32.27 -6.43 4.65
C GLU A 241 -33.25 -5.29 4.32
N ILE A 242 -33.52 -5.11 3.03
CA ILE A 242 -34.41 -4.05 2.53
C ILE A 242 -35.66 -4.68 1.93
N THR A 243 -36.83 -4.34 2.48
CA THR A 243 -38.13 -4.87 2.05
C THR A 243 -39.07 -3.75 1.65
N GLU A 244 -39.53 -3.74 0.39
CA GLU A 244 -40.51 -2.77 -0.08
C GLU A 244 -41.93 -3.15 0.39
N ARG A 245 -42.68 -2.19 0.92
CA ARG A 245 -44.05 -2.41 1.41
C ARG A 245 -45.06 -2.38 0.27
N ARG A 246 -45.09 -3.45 -0.53
CA ARG A 246 -46.10 -3.68 -1.57
C ARG A 246 -47.22 -4.58 -1.04
N ALA A 247 -48.45 -4.34 -1.48
CA ALA A 247 -49.53 -5.30 -1.23
C ALA A 247 -49.29 -6.61 -1.99
N SER A 248 -49.47 -7.75 -1.30
CA SER A 248 -49.32 -9.11 -1.84
C SER A 248 -50.65 -9.88 -1.92
N ASN A 249 -51.73 -9.28 -1.45
CA ASN A 249 -53.03 -9.91 -1.20
C ASN A 249 -54.07 -9.70 -2.30
N PHE A 250 -53.84 -8.80 -3.27
CA PHE A 250 -54.69 -8.70 -4.45
C PHE A 250 -54.10 -9.51 -5.60
N ARG A 251 -54.66 -10.71 -5.83
CA ARG A 251 -54.28 -11.62 -6.92
C ARG A 251 -55.44 -11.73 -7.91
N LEU A 252 -55.23 -11.29 -9.16
CA LEU A 252 -56.22 -11.42 -10.24
C LEU A 252 -56.38 -12.88 -10.69
N SER A 253 -55.29 -13.66 -10.67
CA SER A 253 -55.24 -15.11 -10.91
C SER A 253 -53.93 -15.68 -10.35
N GLU A 254 -53.79 -17.01 -10.31
CA GLU A 254 -52.62 -17.72 -9.74
C GLU A 254 -51.29 -17.37 -10.44
N GLY A 255 -51.34 -16.88 -11.68
CA GLY A 255 -50.17 -16.45 -12.47
C GLY A 255 -50.13 -14.96 -12.82
N ALA A 256 -51.15 -14.16 -12.47
CA ALA A 256 -51.19 -12.74 -12.82
C ALA A 256 -50.30 -11.92 -11.90
N ARG A 257 -49.22 -11.37 -12.47
CA ARG A 257 -48.39 -10.36 -11.79
C ARG A 257 -48.90 -8.97 -12.15
N LEU A 258 -49.22 -8.18 -11.14
CA LEU A 258 -49.44 -6.75 -11.31
C LEU A 258 -48.14 -6.09 -11.77
N GLY A 259 -48.23 -5.09 -12.64
CA GLY A 259 -47.08 -4.29 -13.05
C GLY A 259 -46.46 -3.54 -11.86
N GLU A 260 -45.18 -3.17 -11.97
CA GLU A 260 -44.38 -2.65 -10.84
C GLU A 260 -44.95 -1.39 -10.17
N GLY A 261 -45.84 -0.65 -10.83
CA GLY A 261 -46.51 0.55 -10.30
C GLY A 261 -47.95 0.35 -9.80
N ILE A 262 -48.49 -0.87 -9.83
CA ILE A 262 -49.89 -1.11 -9.46
C ILE A 262 -49.98 -1.59 -8.01
N ALA A 263 -50.61 -0.77 -7.19
CA ALA A 263 -50.58 -0.88 -5.75
C ALA A 263 -52.00 -1.21 -5.22
N LEU A 264 -52.49 -2.42 -5.52
CA LEU A 264 -53.83 -2.91 -5.16
C LEU A 264 -53.75 -3.90 -4.00
N GLY A 265 -54.62 -3.76 -2.99
CA GLY A 265 -54.67 -4.65 -1.81
C GLY A 265 -54.82 -3.92 -0.48
N ARG A 266 -54.85 -4.68 0.63
CA ARG A 266 -54.83 -4.12 2.01
C ARG A 266 -53.39 -4.00 2.51
N ASP A 267 -53.15 -3.03 3.40
CA ASP A 267 -51.86 -2.74 4.06
C ASP A 267 -50.72 -2.29 3.11
N ASN A 268 -51.08 -1.87 1.91
CA ASN A 268 -50.15 -1.26 0.98
C ASN A 268 -49.76 0.14 1.44
N ILE A 269 -48.47 0.41 1.57
CA ILE A 269 -47.94 1.74 1.87
C ILE A 269 -47.02 2.14 0.71
N PRO A 270 -47.57 2.78 -0.34
CA PRO A 270 -46.81 3.14 -1.53
C PRO A 270 -45.55 3.92 -1.20
N HIS A 271 -44.51 3.72 -2.02
CA HIS A 271 -43.23 4.43 -1.92
C HIS A 271 -42.57 4.30 -0.54
N THR A 272 -42.85 3.22 0.20
CA THR A 272 -42.26 2.97 1.53
C THR A 272 -41.50 1.65 1.54
N PHE A 273 -40.31 1.67 2.13
CA PHE A 273 -39.50 0.47 2.34
C PHE A 273 -38.98 0.41 3.77
N ASP A 274 -38.76 -0.82 4.25
CA ASP A 274 -38.18 -1.07 5.56
C ASP A 274 -36.71 -1.45 5.38
N VAL A 275 -35.85 -0.89 6.22
CA VAL A 275 -34.43 -1.22 6.32
C VAL A 275 -34.20 -1.86 7.67
N VAL A 276 -33.82 -3.14 7.65
CA VAL A 276 -33.43 -3.89 8.85
C VAL A 276 -31.93 -4.10 8.81
N LEU A 277 -31.26 -3.64 9.86
CA LEU A 277 -29.81 -3.80 10.04
C LEU A 277 -29.55 -4.54 11.33
N GLN A 278 -28.85 -5.67 11.23
CA GLN A 278 -28.30 -6.39 12.37
C GLN A 278 -26.89 -5.87 12.59
N LEU A 279 -26.62 -5.25 13.74
CA LEU A 279 -25.31 -4.67 14.03
C LEU A 279 -24.82 -5.12 15.40
N PRO A 280 -23.52 -5.48 15.56
CA PRO A 280 -22.96 -5.72 16.87
C PRO A 280 -23.02 -4.44 17.73
N PRO A 281 -23.15 -4.57 19.06
CA PRO A 281 -23.13 -3.43 19.97
C PRO A 281 -21.78 -2.71 19.91
N VAL A 282 -21.79 -1.39 20.07
CA VAL A 282 -20.55 -0.60 19.99
C VAL A 282 -19.63 -0.99 21.16
N GLU A 283 -18.43 -1.47 20.85
CA GLU A 283 -17.39 -1.76 21.83
C GLU A 283 -16.79 -0.46 22.38
N LEU A 284 -16.63 -0.41 23.71
CA LEU A 284 -15.95 0.68 24.39
C LEU A 284 -14.61 0.18 24.93
N PRO A 285 -13.53 0.97 24.82
CA PRO A 285 -12.22 0.61 25.37
C PRO A 285 -12.29 0.29 26.87
N ASP A 286 -13.12 1.01 27.62
CA ASP A 286 -13.34 0.83 29.07
C ASP A 286 -14.81 0.47 29.37
N SER A 287 -15.12 -0.82 29.32
CA SER A 287 -16.49 -1.30 29.59
C SER A 287 -16.93 -1.18 31.05
N ASN A 288 -15.99 -1.00 31.98
CA ASN A 288 -16.25 -0.95 33.44
C ASN A 288 -16.38 0.47 34.02
N ALA A 289 -16.25 1.52 33.21
CA ALA A 289 -16.39 2.89 33.70
C ALA A 289 -17.86 3.20 34.08
N PRO A 290 -18.12 3.97 35.16
CA PRO A 290 -19.47 4.33 35.58
C PRO A 290 -20.27 5.09 34.50
N ASP A 291 -19.57 5.78 33.59
CA ASP A 291 -20.16 6.49 32.44
C ASP A 291 -20.23 5.66 31.14
N ALA A 292 -19.74 4.42 31.13
CA ALA A 292 -19.69 3.59 29.92
C ALA A 292 -21.08 3.40 29.27
N ARG A 293 -22.13 3.25 30.08
CA ARG A 293 -23.50 3.13 29.57
C ARG A 293 -23.97 4.38 28.82
N ARG A 294 -23.64 5.57 29.34
CA ARG A 294 -23.98 6.85 28.68
C ARG A 294 -23.15 7.05 27.41
N GLN A 295 -21.88 6.70 27.45
CA GLN A 295 -20.98 6.80 26.30
C GLN A 295 -21.40 5.84 25.17
N ARG A 296 -21.79 4.59 25.49
CA ARG A 296 -22.32 3.63 24.50
C ARG A 296 -23.59 4.17 23.86
N ALA A 297 -24.55 4.63 24.66
CA ALA A 297 -25.80 5.19 24.14
C ALA A 297 -25.58 6.39 23.21
N ARG A 298 -24.61 7.26 23.55
CA ARG A 298 -24.21 8.38 22.68
C ARG A 298 -23.62 7.90 21.35
N LYS A 299 -22.66 6.97 21.38
CA LYS A 299 -22.06 6.42 20.15
C LYS A 299 -23.07 5.67 19.29
N GLU A 300 -24.00 4.94 19.89
CA GLU A 300 -25.09 4.26 19.16
C GLU A 300 -26.05 5.26 18.52
N ALA A 301 -26.37 6.37 19.20
CA ALA A 301 -27.17 7.45 18.62
C ALA A 301 -26.44 8.15 17.46
N GLU A 302 -25.14 8.40 17.59
CA GLU A 302 -24.31 8.95 16.51
C GLU A 302 -24.27 7.99 15.30
N ARG A 303 -24.04 6.69 15.53
CA ARG A 303 -24.09 5.65 14.48
C ARG A 303 -25.44 5.62 13.77
N ARG A 304 -26.54 5.66 14.53
CA ARG A 304 -27.89 5.70 13.96
C ARG A 304 -28.11 6.94 13.10
N HIS A 305 -27.68 8.11 13.58
CA HIS A 305 -27.81 9.36 12.83
C HIS A 305 -27.05 9.31 11.50
N THR A 306 -25.83 8.76 11.49
CA THR A 306 -25.05 8.58 10.25
C THR A 306 -25.74 7.64 9.27
N ILE A 307 -26.31 6.52 9.74
CA ILE A 307 -27.08 5.59 8.87
C ILE A 307 -28.29 6.31 8.27
N GLU A 308 -29.03 7.08 9.06
CA GLU A 308 -30.17 7.85 8.58
C GLU A 308 -29.75 8.88 7.53
N GLN A 309 -28.61 9.56 7.72
CA GLN A 309 -28.05 10.49 6.72
C GLN A 309 -27.69 9.79 5.41
N ILE A 310 -27.08 8.59 5.47
CA ILE A 310 -26.75 7.78 4.29
C ILE A 310 -28.02 7.37 3.54
N ILE A 311 -29.03 6.87 4.26
CA ILE A 311 -30.30 6.49 3.64
C ILE A 311 -30.96 7.71 2.99
N GLU A 312 -30.93 8.86 3.66
CA GLU A 312 -31.54 10.09 3.15
C GLU A 312 -30.84 10.62 1.89
N SER A 313 -29.51 10.47 1.78
CA SER A 313 -28.77 10.86 0.59
C SER A 313 -28.99 9.91 -0.60
N GLU A 314 -29.17 8.61 -0.34
CA GLU A 314 -29.26 7.60 -1.39
C GLU A 314 -30.69 7.29 -1.86
N LYS A 315 -31.71 7.58 -1.03
CA LYS A 315 -33.11 7.30 -1.38
C LYS A 315 -33.64 8.26 -2.45
N PRO A 316 -34.59 7.83 -3.30
CA PRO A 316 -35.35 8.75 -4.14
C PRO A 316 -36.20 9.71 -3.29
N ALA A 317 -36.29 10.98 -3.69
CA ALA A 317 -36.98 12.04 -2.92
C ALA A 317 -38.45 11.74 -2.57
N HIS A 318 -39.13 10.93 -3.38
CA HIS A 318 -40.54 10.58 -3.19
C HIS A 318 -40.77 9.38 -2.26
N THR A 319 -39.71 8.77 -1.72
CA THR A 319 -39.79 7.56 -0.90
C THR A 319 -39.65 7.84 0.60
N LYS A 320 -40.34 7.03 1.40
CA LYS A 320 -40.24 7.00 2.86
C LYS A 320 -39.58 5.71 3.29
N TYR A 321 -38.93 5.73 4.45
CA TYR A 321 -38.29 4.54 5.01
C TYR A 321 -38.64 4.37 6.48
N GLN A 322 -38.57 3.13 6.96
CA GLN A 322 -38.51 2.82 8.39
C GLN A 322 -37.21 2.07 8.67
N LEU A 323 -36.44 2.57 9.63
CA LEU A 323 -35.15 1.99 10.02
C LEU A 323 -35.26 1.27 11.38
N THR A 324 -35.07 -0.04 11.34
CA THR A 324 -34.95 -0.89 12.53
C THR A 324 -33.52 -1.39 12.63
N ILE A 325 -32.85 -1.03 13.73
CA ILE A 325 -31.52 -1.55 14.07
C ILE A 325 -31.72 -2.54 15.20
N SER A 326 -31.38 -3.80 14.93
CA SER A 326 -31.40 -4.89 15.89
C SER A 326 -29.97 -5.22 16.28
N ASN A 327 -29.75 -5.53 17.55
CA ASN A 327 -28.45 -6.02 18.00
C ASN A 327 -28.41 -7.53 17.76
N GLU A 328 -27.35 -8.02 17.12
CA GLU A 328 -27.09 -9.46 17.12
C GLU A 328 -27.00 -9.94 18.58
N GLN A 329 -27.74 -11.01 18.88
CA GLN A 329 -27.81 -11.63 20.20
C GLN A 329 -26.57 -12.47 20.50
#